data_AF-A0A544TAE5-F1
#
_entry.id   AF-A0A544TAE5-F1
#
_cell.length_a   1.000
_cell.length_b   1.000
_cell.length_c   1.000
_cell.angle_alpha   90.00
_cell.angle_beta   90.00
_cell.angle_gamma   90.00
#
_symmetry.space_group_name_H-M   'P 1'
#
loop_
_entity.id
_entity.type
_entity.pdbx_description
1 polymer ?
#
loop_
_entity_poly.entity_id
_entity_poly.type
_entity_poly.pdbx_seq_one_letter_code
_entity_poly.pdbx_strand_id
1 'polypeptide(L)'
;MTRLQITGFKSIGALIASFAMYMLNVVNEAIVVLVFLMLLDMITGVMRSFLTKSWNSTVGMSGVIKKVAIFVLIGMAGAVEYVALYAGQDSKGLVILGVTSFFIVNECISILENTAQIGLPIPPILYNVLEKLHKDPSGKEQRVERHPEMERLDKLKLIKENEILQHEIIKKDTENKEETKDEN
;
A
#
# COMPACT_ATOMS: atom_id res chain seq x y z
N MET A 1 34.87 14.07 5.11
CA MET A 1 33.43 14.09 5.46
C MET A 1 33.25 14.95 6.70
N THR A 2 32.98 16.25 6.60
CA THR A 2 33.19 17.09 7.79
C THR A 2 32.43 18.41 7.77
N ARG A 3 31.73 18.68 8.87
CA ARG A 3 30.94 19.88 9.21
C ARG A 3 29.61 20.05 8.44
N LEU A 4 29.59 20.20 7.12
CA LEU A 4 28.33 20.55 6.41
C LEU A 4 27.29 19.42 6.41
N GLN A 5 27.70 18.17 6.22
CA GLN A 5 26.80 17.00 6.31
C GLN A 5 26.31 16.73 7.75
N ILE A 6 27.16 17.02 8.75
CA ILE A 6 26.85 16.79 10.17
C ILE A 6 25.91 17.89 10.70
N THR A 7 26.05 19.12 10.22
CA THR A 7 25.13 20.24 10.52
C THR A 7 23.79 20.07 9.81
N GLY A 8 23.78 19.62 8.56
CA GLY A 8 22.53 19.34 7.82
C GLY A 8 21.68 18.23 8.45
N PHE A 9 22.30 17.18 8.99
CA PHE A 9 21.60 16.11 9.70
C PHE A 9 21.02 16.57 11.05
N LYS A 10 21.73 17.46 11.76
CA LYS A 10 21.27 18.04 13.04
C LYS A 10 20.11 19.03 12.87
N SER A 11 20.06 19.80 11.78
CA SER A 11 18.96 20.73 11.50
C SER A 11 17.66 20.03 11.08
N ILE A 12 17.74 18.89 10.38
CA ILE A 12 16.56 18.06 10.05
C ILE A 12 15.99 17.41 11.31
N GLY A 13 16.86 16.95 12.21
CA GLY A 13 16.45 16.43 13.53
C GLY A 13 15.75 17.48 14.40
N ALA A 14 16.19 18.74 14.36
CA ALA A 14 15.54 19.83 15.10
C ALA A 14 14.17 20.22 14.51
N LEU A 15 14.02 20.23 13.19
CA LEU A 15 12.75 20.51 12.50
C LEU A 15 11.68 19.45 12.79
N ILE A 16 12.07 18.16 12.83
CA ILE A 16 11.19 17.05 13.20
C ILE A 16 10.83 17.11 14.70
N ALA A 17 11.79 17.48 15.56
CA ALA A 17 11.55 17.63 16.99
C ALA A 17 10.63 18.83 17.33
N SER A 18 10.72 19.95 16.61
CA SER A 18 9.82 21.10 16.78
C SER A 18 8.43 20.86 16.18
N PHE A 19 8.32 20.16 15.05
CA PHE A 19 7.02 19.77 14.48
C PHE A 19 6.27 18.78 15.38
N ALA A 20 7.00 17.88 16.04
CA ALA A 20 6.47 17.03 17.09
C ALA A 20 6.01 17.83 18.32
N MET A 21 6.80 18.81 18.80
CA MET A 21 6.44 19.67 19.93
C MET A 21 5.21 20.58 19.69
N TYR A 22 4.96 20.96 18.43
CA TYR A 22 3.83 21.81 18.04
C TYR A 22 2.50 21.06 17.88
N MET A 23 2.55 19.79 17.42
CA MET A 23 1.38 18.90 17.43
C MET A 23 0.92 18.53 18.85
N LEU A 24 1.79 18.64 19.86
CA LEU A 24 1.55 18.27 21.25
C LEU A 24 0.59 19.17 22.06
N ASN A 25 -0.10 20.18 21.49
CA ASN A 25 -0.94 21.04 22.34
C ASN A 25 -2.30 21.53 21.80
N VAL A 26 -2.79 21.07 20.63
CA VAL A 26 -4.09 21.53 20.09
C VAL A 26 -4.96 20.40 19.50
N VAL A 27 -4.36 19.27 19.12
CA VAL A 27 -5.05 18.16 18.43
C VAL A 27 -4.98 16.90 19.29
N ASN A 28 -6.01 16.05 19.25
CA ASN A 28 -6.02 14.76 19.93
C ASN A 28 -4.74 13.97 19.59
N GLU A 29 -4.05 13.43 20.60
CA GLU A 29 -2.76 12.73 20.45
C GLU A 29 -2.83 11.61 19.39
N ALA A 30 -3.97 10.92 19.29
CA ALA A 30 -4.19 9.88 18.29
C ALA A 30 -4.10 10.42 16.84
N ILE A 31 -4.59 11.63 16.58
CA ILE A 31 -4.54 12.25 15.25
C ILE A 31 -3.09 12.59 14.88
N VAL A 32 -2.29 13.03 15.86
CA VAL A 32 -0.85 13.29 15.67
C VAL A 32 -0.12 12.02 15.25
N VAL A 33 -0.36 10.92 15.96
CA VAL A 33 0.22 9.61 15.63
C VAL A 33 -0.21 9.15 14.25
N LEU A 34 -1.49 9.31 13.90
CA LEU A 34 -2.00 8.94 12.59
C LEU A 34 -1.29 9.70 11.46
N VAL A 35 -1.17 11.02 11.58
CA VAL A 35 -0.48 11.86 10.58
C VAL A 35 0.97 11.44 10.44
N PHE A 36 1.66 11.14 11.55
CA PHE A 36 3.02 10.64 11.52
C PHE A 36 3.13 9.31 10.76
N LEU A 37 2.23 8.36 11.01
CA LEU A 37 2.19 7.08 10.30
C LEU A 37 1.87 7.25 8.81
N MET A 38 0.96 8.16 8.45
CA MET A 38 0.69 8.48 7.05
C MET A 38 1.92 8.99 6.30
N LEU A 39 2.76 9.79 6.96
CA LEU A 39 4.03 10.27 6.41
C LEU A 39 5.03 9.12 6.22
N LEU A 40 5.15 8.24 7.22
CA LEU A 40 6.01 7.05 7.12
C LEU A 40 5.54 6.10 6.02
N ASP A 41 4.24 5.90 5.90
CA ASP A 41 3.65 5.10 4.83
C ASP A 41 3.96 5.69 3.45
N MET A 42 3.84 7.01 3.29
CA MET A 42 4.23 7.68 2.05
C MET A 42 5.71 7.47 1.72
N ILE A 43 6.60 7.60 2.71
CA ILE A 43 8.04 7.38 2.53
C ILE A 43 8.31 5.92 2.12
N THR A 44 7.74 4.95 2.82
CA THR A 44 7.92 3.52 2.52
C THR A 44 7.32 3.11 1.17
N GLY A 45 6.18 3.67 0.79
CA GLY A 45 5.58 3.46 -0.54
C GLY A 45 6.44 4.03 -1.66
N VAL A 46 7.05 5.19 -1.44
CA VAL A 46 8.02 5.77 -2.38
C VAL A 46 9.27 4.90 -2.48
N MET A 47 9.84 4.47 -1.34
CA MET A 47 10.99 3.55 -1.32
C MET A 47 10.72 2.27 -2.09
N ARG A 48 9.55 1.65 -1.85
CA ARG A 48 9.08 0.48 -2.57
C ARG A 48 9.10 0.73 -4.08
N SER A 49 8.43 1.78 -4.55
CA SER A 49 8.32 2.10 -5.98
C SER A 49 9.68 2.33 -6.65
N PHE A 50 10.64 2.95 -5.94
CA PHE A 50 12.01 3.10 -6.41
C PHE A 50 12.73 1.76 -6.58
N LEU A 51 12.62 0.86 -5.59
CA LEU A 51 13.30 -0.44 -5.64
C LEU A 51 12.67 -1.40 -6.65
N THR A 52 11.34 -1.40 -6.77
CA THR A 52 10.60 -2.26 -7.70
C THR A 52 10.56 -1.70 -9.13
N LYS A 53 11.14 -0.51 -9.37
CA LYS A 53 11.11 0.24 -10.64
C LYS A 53 9.70 0.41 -11.23
N SER A 54 8.67 0.34 -10.41
CA SER A 54 7.27 0.45 -10.83
C SER A 54 6.71 1.79 -10.39
N TRP A 55 6.95 2.81 -11.22
CA TRP A 55 6.36 4.13 -11.05
C TRP A 55 5.04 4.21 -11.79
N ASN A 56 3.94 3.92 -11.08
CA ASN A 56 2.60 4.20 -11.57
C ASN A 56 2.00 5.36 -10.76
N SER A 57 1.96 6.54 -11.35
CA SER A 57 1.42 7.76 -10.73
C SER A 57 -0.05 7.61 -10.33
N THR A 58 -0.83 6.81 -11.05
CA THR A 58 -2.23 6.51 -10.72
C THR A 58 -2.35 5.78 -9.38
N VAL A 59 -1.40 4.88 -9.07
CA VAL A 59 -1.35 4.17 -7.78
C VAL A 59 -0.99 5.13 -6.64
N GLY A 60 -0.03 6.03 -6.87
CA GLY A 60 0.33 7.07 -5.91
C GLY A 60 -0.83 8.03 -5.59
N MET A 61 -1.54 8.49 -6.63
CA MET A 61 -2.70 9.38 -6.45
C MET A 61 -3.85 8.69 -5.71
N SER A 62 -4.10 7.41 -5.99
CA SER A 62 -5.10 6.63 -5.26
C SER A 62 -4.79 6.56 -3.76
N GLY A 63 -3.51 6.40 -3.39
CA GLY A 63 -3.08 6.44 -1.99
C GLY A 63 -3.36 7.77 -1.30
N VAL A 64 -3.09 8.89 -1.97
CA VAL A 64 -3.38 10.24 -1.44
C VAL A 64 -4.87 10.46 -1.25
N ILE A 65 -5.71 10.06 -2.22
CA ILE A 65 -7.17 10.18 -2.13
C ILE A 65 -7.71 9.40 -0.92
N LYS A 66 -7.20 8.18 -0.68
CA LYS A 66 -7.57 7.38 0.50
C LYS A 66 -7.23 8.11 1.80
N LYS A 67 -6.04 8.71 1.90
CA LYS A 67 -5.62 9.47 3.10
C LYS A 67 -6.50 10.69 3.35
N VAL A 68 -6.95 11.39 2.30
CA VAL A 68 -7.93 12.48 2.43
C VAL A 68 -9.27 11.96 2.95
N ALA A 69 -9.74 10.82 2.45
CA ALA A 69 -10.98 10.21 2.92
C ALA A 69 -10.92 9.82 4.41
N ILE A 70 -9.75 9.42 4.92
CA ILE A 70 -9.52 9.16 6.36
C ILE A 70 -9.80 10.42 7.19
N PHE A 71 -9.29 11.59 6.78
CA PHE A 71 -9.56 12.85 7.50
C PHE A 71 -11.04 13.24 7.48
N VAL A 72 -11.76 12.96 6.39
CA VAL A 72 -13.22 13.17 6.32
C VAL A 72 -13.93 12.30 7.35
N LEU A 73 -13.54 11.02 7.50
CA LEU A 73 -14.15 10.10 8.47
C LEU A 73 -13.83 10.48 9.92
N ILE A 74 -12.62 10.98 10.19
CA ILE A 74 -12.27 11.50 11.52
C ILE A 74 -13.06 12.79 11.82
N GLY A 75 -13.23 13.67 10.83
CA GLY A 75 -14.08 14.85 10.96
C GLY A 75 -15.54 14.49 11.26
N MET A 76 -16.06 13.45 10.60
CA MET A 76 -17.39 12.90 10.88
C MET A 76 -17.48 12.33 12.31
N ALA A 77 -16.48 11.58 12.76
CA ALA A 77 -16.41 11.09 14.14
C ALA A 77 -16.41 12.24 15.15
N GLY A 78 -15.70 13.33 14.85
CA GLY A 78 -15.69 14.55 15.65
C GLY A 78 -17.04 15.25 15.69
N ALA A 79 -17.77 15.30 14.57
CA ALA A 79 -19.12 15.84 14.54
C ALA A 79 -20.10 15.00 15.37
N VAL A 80 -19.97 13.67 15.32
CA VAL A 80 -20.78 12.76 16.16
C VAL A 80 -20.49 12.96 17.64
N GLU A 81 -19.21 13.01 18.02
CA GLU A 81 -18.76 13.28 19.39
C GLU A 81 -19.30 14.63 19.89
N TYR A 82 -19.24 15.67 19.06
CA TYR A 82 -19.77 16.98 19.37
C TYR A 82 -21.28 16.93 19.64
N VAL A 83 -22.07 16.28 18.77
CA VAL A 83 -23.51 16.13 18.99
C VAL A 83 -23.82 15.35 20.28
N ALA A 84 -23.05 14.29 20.57
CA ALA A 84 -23.19 13.50 21.79
C ALA A 84 -22.95 14.34 23.05
N LEU A 85 -21.93 15.21 23.03
CA LEU A 85 -21.64 16.15 24.10
C LEU A 85 -22.82 17.08 24.39
N TYR A 86 -23.45 17.64 23.35
CA TYR A 86 -24.64 18.51 23.49
C TYR A 86 -25.88 17.74 23.98
N ALA A 87 -25.96 16.44 23.72
CA ALA A 87 -27.00 15.56 24.25
C ALA A 87 -26.75 15.14 25.71
N GLY A 88 -25.71 15.67 26.36
CA GLY A 88 -25.33 15.32 27.74
C GLY A 88 -24.60 13.97 27.86
N GLN A 89 -24.17 13.39 26.74
CA GLN A 89 -23.39 12.15 26.68
C GLN A 89 -21.93 12.50 26.36
N ASP A 90 -21.21 13.02 27.36
CA ASP A 90 -19.78 13.31 27.23
C ASP A 90 -18.97 12.00 27.14
N SER A 91 -18.57 11.65 25.93
CA SER A 91 -17.75 10.46 25.66
C SER A 91 -16.26 10.77 25.75
N LYS A 92 -15.88 12.00 26.13
CA LYS A 92 -14.49 12.45 26.34
C LYS A 92 -13.56 12.17 25.16
N GLY A 93 -14.09 12.23 23.95
CA GLY A 93 -13.34 11.98 22.72
C GLY A 93 -13.19 10.50 22.36
N LEU A 94 -13.89 9.58 23.01
CA LEU A 94 -13.78 8.14 22.77
C LEU A 94 -14.15 7.75 21.33
N VAL A 95 -15.13 8.42 20.71
CA VAL A 95 -15.55 8.12 19.33
C VAL A 95 -14.43 8.52 18.37
N ILE A 96 -13.90 9.73 18.52
CA ILE A 96 -12.77 10.22 17.72
C ILE A 96 -11.55 9.30 17.91
N LEU A 97 -11.25 8.94 19.15
CA LEU A 97 -10.12 8.05 19.48
C LEU A 97 -10.29 6.68 18.84
N GLY A 98 -11.48 6.08 18.90
CA GLY A 98 -11.76 4.77 18.32
C GLY A 98 -11.60 4.76 16.80
N VAL A 99 -12.21 5.74 16.12
CA VAL A 99 -12.11 5.88 14.65
C VAL A 99 -10.67 6.16 14.22
N THR A 100 -9.97 7.04 14.94
CA THR A 100 -8.56 7.35 14.63
C THR A 100 -7.67 6.14 14.84
N SER A 101 -7.90 5.36 15.91
CA SER A 101 -7.13 4.13 16.20
C SER A 101 -7.31 3.07 15.12
N PHE A 102 -8.50 2.95 14.54
CA PHE A 102 -8.73 2.08 13.39
C PHE A 102 -7.84 2.47 12.20
N PHE A 103 -7.75 3.76 11.88
CA PHE A 103 -6.90 4.23 10.78
C PHE A 103 -5.40 4.14 11.09
N ILE A 104 -5.00 4.28 12.35
CA ILE A 104 -3.61 4.02 12.79
C ILE A 104 -3.21 2.58 12.42
N VAL A 105 -4.07 1.61 12.71
CA VAL A 105 -3.81 0.20 12.35
C VAL A 105 -3.73 0.03 10.83
N ASN A 106 -4.57 0.71 10.06
CA ASN A 106 -4.52 0.66 8.59
C ASN A 106 -3.20 1.19 8.02
N GLU A 107 -2.68 2.31 8.53
CA GLU A 107 -1.38 2.85 8.10
C GLU A 107 -0.23 1.91 8.49
N CYS A 108 -0.28 1.28 9.69
CA CYS A 108 0.67 0.25 10.09
C CYS A 108 0.68 -0.95 9.13
N ILE A 109 -0.49 -1.41 8.69
CA ILE A 109 -0.64 -2.50 7.71
C ILE A 109 -0.04 -2.09 6.36
N SER A 110 -0.31 -0.86 5.91
CA SER A 110 0.23 -0.32 4.65
C SER A 110 1.76 -0.22 4.67
N ILE A 111 2.35 0.25 5.78
CA ILE A 111 3.81 0.29 5.98
C ILE A 111 4.39 -1.14 5.96
N LEU A 112 3.72 -2.08 6.62
CA LEU A 112 4.16 -3.48 6.66
C LEU A 112 4.13 -4.10 5.25
N GLU A 113 3.11 -3.80 4.45
CA GLU A 113 3.03 -4.25 3.06
C GLU A 113 4.16 -3.66 2.22
N ASN A 114 4.40 -2.34 2.31
CA ASN A 114 5.46 -1.67 1.58
C ASN A 114 6.85 -2.23 1.93
N THR A 115 7.10 -2.48 3.21
CA THR A 115 8.37 -3.06 3.69
C THR A 115 8.54 -4.53 3.30
N ALA A 116 7.45 -5.33 3.29
CA ALA A 116 7.45 -6.69 2.77
C ALA A 116 7.97 -6.74 1.34
N GLN A 117 7.46 -5.83 0.49
CA GLN A 117 7.78 -5.78 -0.93
C GLN A 117 9.17 -5.22 -1.23
N ILE A 118 9.77 -4.51 -0.27
CA ILE A 118 11.19 -4.10 -0.31
C ILE A 118 12.13 -5.27 -0.02
N GLY A 119 11.62 -6.42 0.46
CA GLY A 119 12.41 -7.61 0.77
C GLY A 119 12.82 -7.72 2.23
N LEU A 120 12.17 -6.97 3.13
CA LEU A 120 12.40 -7.11 4.57
C LEU A 120 11.81 -8.47 5.03
N PRO A 121 12.57 -9.30 5.77
CA PRO A 121 12.07 -10.60 6.23
C PRO A 121 10.97 -10.40 7.28
N ILE A 122 9.73 -10.69 6.90
CA ILE A 122 8.57 -10.59 7.78
C ILE A 122 8.17 -11.99 8.26
N PRO A 123 7.88 -12.17 9.57
CA PRO A 123 7.38 -13.43 10.11
C PRO A 123 6.16 -13.98 9.35
N PRO A 124 6.07 -15.31 9.14
CA PRO A 124 4.97 -15.92 8.40
C PRO A 124 3.58 -15.58 8.95
N ILE A 125 3.47 -15.39 10.27
CA ILE A 125 2.21 -15.03 10.95
C ILE A 125 1.69 -13.68 10.43
N LEU A 126 2.57 -12.69 10.27
CA LEU A 126 2.21 -11.36 9.78
C LEU A 126 1.88 -11.38 8.28
N TYR A 127 2.61 -12.18 7.50
CA TYR A 127 2.30 -12.39 6.08
C TYR A 127 0.91 -13.01 5.88
N ASN A 128 0.57 -14.05 6.67
CA ASN A 128 -0.73 -14.69 6.61
C ASN A 128 -1.88 -13.76 7.01
N VAL A 129 -1.65 -12.88 7.99
CA VAL A 129 -2.63 -11.85 8.37
C VAL A 129 -2.81 -10.84 7.24
N LEU A 130 -1.72 -10.39 6.61
CA LEU A 130 -1.78 -9.48 5.48
C LEU A 130 -2.53 -10.09 4.29
N GLU A 131 -2.22 -11.34 3.93
CA GLU A 131 -2.91 -12.08 2.86
C GLU A 131 -4.42 -12.22 3.14
N LYS A 132 -4.80 -12.46 4.40
CA LYS A 132 -6.21 -12.52 4.81
C LYS A 132 -6.90 -11.15 4.75
N LEU A 133 -6.18 -10.06 5.01
CA LEU A 133 -6.72 -8.70 4.91
C LEU A 133 -6.92 -8.27 3.45
N HIS A 134 -6.08 -8.76 2.53
CA HIS A 134 -6.27 -8.55 1.09
C HIS A 134 -7.39 -9.39 0.48
N LYS A 135 -7.79 -10.49 1.15
CA LYS A 135 -8.99 -11.26 0.81
C LYS A 135 -10.19 -10.59 1.48
N ASP A 136 -10.95 -9.82 0.70
CA ASP A 136 -12.19 -9.13 1.09
C ASP A 136 -13.09 -10.03 1.98
N PRO A 137 -13.86 -9.51 2.96
CA PRO A 137 -14.75 -10.32 3.80
C PRO A 137 -15.79 -11.14 3.00
N SER A 138 -15.98 -10.80 1.73
CA SER A 138 -16.86 -11.49 0.79
C SER A 138 -16.17 -12.58 -0.06
N GLY A 139 -14.86 -12.82 0.12
CA GLY A 139 -14.09 -13.80 -0.64
C GLY A 139 -13.88 -13.45 -2.12
N LYS A 140 -14.22 -12.22 -2.53
CA LYS A 140 -13.94 -11.74 -3.88
C LYS A 140 -12.59 -11.02 -3.86
N GLU A 141 -11.66 -11.47 -4.70
CA GLU A 141 -10.45 -10.71 -4.99
C GLU A 141 -10.83 -9.27 -5.30
N GLN A 142 -10.16 -8.32 -4.64
CA GLN A 142 -10.17 -6.92 -5.06
C GLN A 142 -9.45 -6.85 -6.40
N ARG A 143 -10.12 -7.24 -7.49
CA ARG A 143 -9.67 -6.93 -8.83
C ARG A 143 -9.59 -5.42 -8.88
N VAL A 144 -8.38 -4.90 -8.90
CA VAL A 144 -8.12 -3.59 -9.51
C VAL A 144 -8.87 -3.63 -10.83
N GLU A 145 -9.93 -2.83 -10.99
CA GLU A 145 -10.61 -2.69 -12.27
C GLU A 145 -9.55 -2.24 -13.27
N ARG A 146 -9.02 -3.20 -14.02
CA ARG A 146 -8.00 -2.94 -15.02
C ARG A 146 -8.70 -2.17 -16.13
N HIS A 147 -8.10 -1.05 -16.54
CA HIS A 147 -8.57 -0.30 -17.70
C HIS A 147 -8.78 -1.28 -18.88
N PRO A 148 -9.87 -1.18 -19.66
CA PRO A 148 -10.25 -2.17 -20.68
C PRO A 148 -9.12 -2.54 -21.66
N GLU A 149 -8.19 -1.62 -21.89
CA GLU A 149 -7.02 -1.83 -22.76
C GLU A 149 -6.00 -2.81 -22.19
N MET A 150 -5.77 -2.80 -20.87
CA MET A 150 -4.83 -3.73 -20.22
C MET A 150 -5.30 -5.18 -20.35
N GLU A 151 -6.61 -5.42 -20.29
CA GLU A 151 -7.19 -6.75 -20.51
C GLU A 151 -7.01 -7.24 -21.95
N ARG A 152 -7.11 -6.32 -22.93
CA ARG A 152 -6.83 -6.64 -24.34
C ARG A 152 -5.36 -6.99 -24.55
N LEU A 153 -4.45 -6.25 -23.94
CA LEU A 153 -3.00 -6.51 -24.02
C LEU A 153 -2.61 -7.88 -23.43
N ASP A 154 -3.17 -8.26 -22.29
CA ASP A 154 -2.92 -9.58 -21.68
C ASP A 154 -3.47 -10.71 -22.56
N LYS A 155 -4.69 -10.57 -23.10
CA LYS A 155 -5.26 -11.54 -24.07
C LYS A 155 -4.39 -11.66 -25.33
N LEU A 156 -3.88 -10.55 -25.85
CA LEU A 156 -2.99 -10.55 -27.02
C LEU A 156 -1.63 -11.22 -26.72
N LYS A 157 -1.06 -11.00 -25.54
CA LYS A 157 0.16 -11.71 -25.11
C LYS A 157 -0.06 -13.21 -25.03
N LEU A 158 -1.16 -13.65 -24.42
CA LEU A 158 -1.52 -15.06 -24.29
C LEU A 158 -1.75 -15.74 -25.65
N ILE A 159 -2.35 -15.03 -26.60
CA ILE A 159 -2.53 -15.54 -27.97
C ILE A 159 -1.17 -15.74 -28.64
N LYS A 160 -0.28 -14.74 -28.57
CA LYS A 160 1.07 -14.84 -29.14
C LYS A 160 1.90 -15.96 -28.51
N GLU A 161 1.81 -16.13 -27.19
CA GLU A 161 2.53 -17.18 -26.48
C GLU A 161 2.01 -18.58 -26.88
N ASN A 162 0.69 -18.74 -27.02
CA ASN A 162 0.11 -19.98 -27.54
C ASN A 162 0.52 -20.27 -28.99
N GLU A 163 0.55 -19.27 -29.87
CA GLU A 163 1.01 -19.46 -31.26
C GLU A 163 2.46 -19.94 -31.31
N ILE A 164 3.35 -19.37 -30.49
CA ILE A 164 4.75 -19.80 -30.40
C ILE A 164 4.84 -21.24 -29.93
N LEU A 165 4.08 -21.62 -28.89
CA LEU A 165 4.04 -22.99 -28.39
C LEU A 165 3.53 -23.98 -29.43
N GLN A 166 2.49 -23.61 -30.19
CA GLN A 166 1.99 -24.45 -31.29
C GLN A 166 3.07 -24.65 -32.37
N HIS A 167 3.80 -23.59 -32.73
CA HIS A 167 4.91 -23.70 -33.67
C HIS A 167 6.05 -24.59 -33.15
N GLU A 168 6.36 -24.53 -31.85
CA GLU A 168 7.39 -25.38 -31.25
C GLU A 168 6.98 -26.85 -31.18
N ILE A 169 5.71 -27.12 -30.85
CA ILE A 169 5.14 -28.48 -30.85
C ILE A 169 5.19 -29.07 -32.27
N ILE A 170 4.73 -28.34 -33.28
CA ILE A 170 4.75 -28.78 -34.68
C ILE A 170 6.19 -29.07 -35.14
N LYS A 171 7.16 -28.23 -34.75
CA LYS A 171 8.57 -28.43 -35.08
C LYS A 171 9.11 -29.73 -34.45
N LYS A 172 8.85 -29.96 -33.16
CA LYS A 172 9.26 -31.20 -32.46
C LYS A 172 8.59 -32.45 -33.05
N ASP A 173 7.32 -32.36 -33.42
CA ASP A 173 6.60 -33.46 -34.07
C ASP A 173 7.13 -33.76 -35.48
N THR A 174 7.70 -32.77 -36.17
CA THR A 174 8.31 -32.94 -37.48
C THR A 174 9.71 -33.56 -37.35
N GLU A 175 10.52 -33.07 -36.41
CA GLU A 175 11.86 -33.63 -36.08
C GLU A 175 11.75 -35.10 -35.64
N ASN A 176 10.82 -35.44 -34.73
CA ASN A 176 10.60 -36.83 -34.30
C ASN A 176 10.16 -37.77 -35.44
N LYS A 177 9.45 -37.26 -36.46
CA LYS A 177 9.02 -38.03 -37.64
C LYS A 177 10.12 -38.22 -38.67
N GLU A 178 11.10 -37.33 -38.73
CA GLU A 178 12.28 -37.47 -39.57
C GLU A 178 13.26 -38.47 -38.94
N GLU A 179 13.49 -38.42 -37.63
CA GLU A 179 14.34 -39.39 -36.91
C GLU A 179 13.80 -40.84 -37.00
N THR A 180 12.48 -41.04 -36.96
CA THR A 180 11.89 -42.40 -37.10
C THR A 180 11.88 -42.95 -38.53
N LYS A 181 12.16 -42.13 -39.55
CA LYS A 181 12.30 -42.60 -40.95
C LYS A 181 13.72 -43.03 -41.29
N ASP A 182 14.73 -42.52 -40.60
CA ASP A 182 16.13 -42.88 -40.82
C ASP A 182 16.54 -44.18 -40.07
N GLU A 183 15.69 -44.69 -39.16
CA GLU A 183 15.91 -45.95 -38.41
C GLU A 183 15.28 -47.21 -39.05
N ASN A 184 14.60 -47.11 -40.21
CA ASN A 184 14.03 -48.25 -40.97
C ASN A 184 14.60 -48.35 -42.39
#